data_AF-A0A350J664-F1
#
_entry.id   AF-A0A350J664-F1
#
_cell.length_a   1.000
_cell.length_b   1.000
_cell.length_c   1.000
_cell.angle_alpha   90.00
_cell.angle_beta   90.00
_cell.angle_gamma   90.00
#
_symmetry.space_group_name_H-M   'P 1'
#
loop_
_entity.id
_entity.type
_entity.pdbx_description
1 polymer ?
#
loop_
_entity_poly.entity_id
_entity_poly.type
_entity_poly.pdbx_seq_one_letter_code
_entity_poly.pdbx_strand_id
1 'polypeptide(L)'
;MNCNNCGGTMRYDIESYGLVCDSCGAVRKLRRPEEGVIVGETDLTDAVRAAGKDWGVSSRIVECNSCGARMIYANDQLSGMCPFCGSSVVLSAEDADCGIAPNAIIPFSIPKDDVIKRFYRWNRFAFWAPEKFRKGKVLGNPTPLYVPFWTFSADAVITYSARFGYEIGTGDDRKVSWKIKNGIAETHISDQSICGSRKFSSDAMLNKVAAFKTEDLMEYSPDILSGMAAEIYTVGVDEAWNNVMRGKFRKLAMDAAMKHEGADLYKDMRFSVEYSNIKFRYALIPVWLSGCRYKGKIYNMVSSGYDLRGNCNRPVSVLKLVVPLILLFIGTLLSYRLGFPGLFIDAVIVLVAVAIIAYTVVFIKTLAAQNAEARKKRP
;
A
#
# COMPACT_ATOMS: atom_id res chain seq x y z
N MET A 1 -8.34 -25.90 9.68
CA MET A 1 -9.60 -26.63 9.92
C MET A 1 -9.64 -27.95 9.14
N ASN A 2 -10.44 -28.90 9.62
CA ASN A 2 -10.69 -30.19 8.97
C ASN A 2 -11.91 -30.08 8.04
N CYS A 3 -11.88 -30.78 6.91
CA CYS A 3 -12.95 -30.81 5.94
C CYS A 3 -14.15 -31.61 6.48
N ASN A 4 -15.36 -31.05 6.42
CA ASN A 4 -16.58 -31.77 6.85
C ASN A 4 -16.87 -33.03 6.03
N ASN A 5 -16.31 -33.13 4.81
CA ASN A 5 -16.54 -34.26 3.92
C ASN A 5 -15.59 -35.44 4.19
N CYS A 6 -14.33 -35.18 4.54
CA CYS A 6 -13.31 -36.24 4.65
C CYS A 6 -12.35 -36.10 5.85
N GLY A 7 -12.47 -35.06 6.67
CA GLY A 7 -11.57 -34.78 7.78
C GLY A 7 -10.21 -34.21 7.41
N GLY A 8 -9.86 -34.11 6.11
CA GLY A 8 -8.58 -33.59 5.64
C GLY A 8 -8.39 -32.08 5.82
N THR A 9 -7.15 -31.60 5.76
CA THR A 9 -6.83 -30.17 5.91
C THR A 9 -7.43 -29.34 4.77
N MET A 10 -7.95 -28.16 5.11
CA MET A 10 -8.42 -27.17 4.13
C MET A 10 -7.47 -25.97 4.04
N ARG A 11 -7.19 -25.54 2.80
CA ARG A 11 -6.33 -24.42 2.44
C ARG A 11 -7.13 -23.30 1.78
N TYR A 12 -6.79 -22.04 2.04
CA TYR A 12 -7.38 -20.93 1.32
C TYR A 12 -6.88 -20.88 -0.13
N ASP A 13 -7.82 -20.77 -1.06
CA ASP A 13 -7.58 -20.72 -2.49
C ASP A 13 -8.11 -19.41 -3.09
N ILE A 14 -7.21 -18.70 -3.77
CA ILE A 14 -7.47 -17.35 -4.30
C ILE A 14 -8.42 -17.41 -5.50
N GLU A 15 -8.31 -18.43 -6.34
CA GLU A 15 -9.09 -18.53 -7.59
C GLU A 15 -10.55 -18.85 -7.31
N SER A 16 -10.80 -19.79 -6.38
CA SER A 16 -12.16 -20.15 -5.96
C SER A 16 -12.77 -19.19 -4.92
N TYR A 17 -11.96 -18.29 -4.35
CA TYR A 17 -12.34 -17.43 -3.23
C TYR A 17 -12.98 -18.24 -2.09
N GLY A 18 -12.27 -19.27 -1.66
CA GLY A 18 -12.81 -20.32 -0.80
C GLY A 18 -11.74 -21.18 -0.16
N LEU A 19 -12.17 -22.04 0.75
CA LEU A 19 -11.32 -23.08 1.32
C LEU A 19 -11.46 -24.35 0.48
N VAL A 20 -10.35 -24.87 -0.02
CA VAL A 20 -10.29 -26.11 -0.79
C VAL A 20 -9.62 -27.18 0.07
N CYS A 21 -10.23 -28.35 0.16
CA CYS A 21 -9.64 -29.50 0.82
C CYS A 21 -8.59 -30.15 -0.07
N ASP A 22 -7.34 -30.26 0.42
CA ASP A 22 -6.25 -30.88 -0.35
C ASP A 22 -6.44 -32.42 -0.50
N SER A 23 -7.27 -33.05 0.34
CA SER A 23 -7.51 -34.50 0.30
C SER A 23 -8.67 -34.92 -0.61
N CYS A 24 -9.80 -34.19 -0.60
CA CYS A 24 -11.00 -34.58 -1.35
C CYS A 24 -11.48 -33.55 -2.39
N GLY A 25 -10.85 -32.37 -2.46
CA GLY A 25 -11.23 -31.32 -3.41
C GLY A 25 -12.53 -30.56 -3.07
N ALA A 26 -13.16 -30.83 -1.93
CA ALA A 26 -14.34 -30.08 -1.50
C ALA A 26 -14.02 -28.59 -1.35
N VAL A 27 -14.91 -27.72 -1.84
CA VAL A 27 -14.76 -26.26 -1.81
C VAL A 27 -15.81 -25.64 -0.91
N ARG A 28 -15.39 -24.90 0.10
CA ARG A 28 -16.24 -24.04 0.94
C ARG A 28 -15.99 -22.58 0.57
N LYS A 29 -16.91 -21.97 -0.18
CA LYS A 29 -16.81 -20.55 -0.56
C LYS A 29 -16.85 -19.64 0.67
N LEU A 30 -16.04 -18.58 0.66
CA LEU A 30 -16.15 -17.52 1.66
C LEU A 30 -17.26 -16.53 1.26
N ARG A 31 -17.89 -15.92 2.27
CA ARG A 31 -18.81 -14.79 2.04
C ARG A 31 -18.00 -13.60 1.55
N ARG A 32 -18.55 -12.86 0.59
CA ARG A 32 -17.91 -11.63 0.08
C ARG A 32 -18.22 -10.43 0.99
N PRO A 33 -17.46 -9.32 0.92
CA PRO A 33 -17.70 -8.16 1.78
C PRO A 33 -19.11 -7.59 1.57
N GLU A 34 -19.59 -7.64 0.33
CA GLU A 34 -20.95 -7.25 -0.08
C GLU A 34 -22.08 -8.10 0.55
N GLU A 35 -21.76 -9.24 1.15
CA GLU A 35 -22.69 -10.19 1.78
C GLU A 35 -22.52 -10.27 3.31
N GLY A 36 -21.65 -9.43 3.90
CA GLY A 36 -21.15 -9.56 5.28
C GLY A 36 -21.43 -8.36 6.19
N VAL A 37 -21.19 -8.57 7.49
CA VAL A 37 -21.31 -7.57 8.55
C VAL A 37 -20.04 -6.71 8.58
N ILE A 38 -20.20 -5.38 8.64
CA ILE A 38 -19.10 -4.43 8.80
C ILE A 38 -18.38 -4.74 10.12
N VAL A 39 -17.07 -5.00 10.08
CA VAL A 39 -16.27 -5.22 11.29
C VAL A 39 -16.29 -3.94 12.13
N GLY A 40 -16.90 -4.03 13.31
CA GLY A 40 -16.96 -2.95 14.28
C GLY A 40 -15.57 -2.58 14.79
N GLU A 41 -15.42 -1.32 15.19
CA GLU A 41 -14.19 -0.85 15.83
C GLU A 41 -14.29 -1.04 17.34
N THR A 42 -13.18 -1.41 17.97
CA THR A 42 -13.14 -1.66 19.42
C THR A 42 -12.47 -0.48 20.12
N ASP A 43 -12.98 -0.07 21.30
CA ASP A 43 -12.38 0.98 22.13
C ASP A 43 -10.95 0.59 22.50
N LEU A 44 -10.00 1.54 22.42
CA LEU A 44 -8.58 1.31 22.72
C LEU A 44 -8.35 0.65 24.10
N THR A 45 -9.12 1.08 25.10
CA THR A 45 -8.94 0.64 26.50
C THR A 45 -9.49 -0.77 26.72
N ASP A 46 -10.63 -1.08 26.10
CA ASP A 46 -11.26 -2.39 26.18
C ASP A 46 -10.61 -3.40 25.25
N ALA A 47 -10.15 -2.98 24.08
CA ALA A 47 -9.49 -3.82 23.10
C ALA A 47 -8.10 -4.26 23.54
N VAL A 48 -7.30 -3.46 24.24
CA VAL A 48 -6.01 -3.95 24.77
C VAL A 48 -6.23 -5.02 25.85
N ARG A 49 -7.38 -5.00 26.56
CA ARG A 49 -7.75 -6.01 27.56
C ARG A 49 -8.49 -7.22 26.97
N ALA A 50 -9.29 -7.01 25.91
CA ALA A 50 -10.13 -8.01 25.27
C ALA A 50 -9.49 -8.63 24.02
N ALA A 51 -8.48 -8.02 23.44
CA ALA A 51 -7.71 -8.59 22.35
C ALA A 51 -6.97 -9.82 22.87
N GLY A 52 -7.58 -10.97 22.59
CA GLY A 52 -6.93 -12.24 22.80
C GLY A 52 -5.58 -12.26 22.08
N LYS A 53 -4.60 -12.90 22.70
CA LYS A 53 -3.35 -13.28 22.04
C LYS A 53 -3.51 -14.54 21.18
N ASP A 54 -4.71 -15.12 21.19
CA ASP A 54 -5.03 -16.32 20.43
C ASP A 54 -5.39 -15.95 18.99
N TRP A 55 -4.48 -16.27 18.07
CA TRP A 55 -4.68 -16.09 16.64
C TRP A 55 -5.59 -17.18 16.04
N GLY A 56 -6.09 -18.13 16.84
CA GLY A 56 -6.90 -19.27 16.40
C GLY A 56 -6.13 -20.27 15.53
N VAL A 57 -4.82 -20.09 15.43
CA VAL A 57 -3.85 -21.03 14.84
C VAL A 57 -2.83 -21.35 15.91
N SER A 58 -2.38 -22.61 15.96
CA SER A 58 -1.15 -22.95 16.66
C SER A 58 0.01 -22.34 15.87
N SER A 59 0.31 -21.09 16.23
CA SER A 59 1.17 -20.17 15.50
C SER A 59 2.64 -20.51 15.74
N ARG A 60 3.36 -20.90 14.69
CA ARG A 60 4.82 -20.92 14.74
C ARG A 60 5.33 -19.54 14.38
N ILE A 61 5.93 -18.85 15.35
CA ILE A 61 6.70 -17.64 15.05
C ILE A 61 8.02 -18.07 14.43
N VAL A 62 8.33 -17.43 13.32
CA VAL A 62 9.48 -17.75 12.50
C VAL A 62 10.27 -16.49 12.31
N GLU A 63 11.48 -16.48 12.86
CA GLU A 63 12.44 -15.42 12.62
C GLU A 63 13.41 -15.82 11.52
N CYS A 64 13.47 -15.02 10.46
CA CYS A 64 14.40 -15.26 9.37
C CYS A 64 15.82 -14.85 9.77
N ASN A 65 16.74 -15.80 9.89
CA ASN A 65 18.16 -15.54 10.21
C ASN A 65 18.88 -14.61 9.22
N SER A 66 18.39 -14.49 7.98
CA SER A 66 19.03 -13.64 6.96
C SER A 66 18.61 -12.18 7.02
N CYS A 67 17.38 -11.89 7.44
CA CYS A 67 16.85 -10.52 7.41
C CYS A 67 16.14 -10.08 8.71
N GLY A 68 16.05 -10.96 9.72
CA GLY A 68 15.36 -10.74 10.99
C GLY A 68 13.86 -10.52 10.85
N ALA A 69 13.20 -11.09 9.84
CA ALA A 69 11.75 -10.95 9.66
C ALA A 69 11.03 -11.93 10.57
N ARG A 70 10.09 -11.43 11.38
CA ARG A 70 9.25 -12.24 12.26
C ARG A 70 7.88 -12.44 11.60
N MET A 71 7.52 -13.70 11.38
CA MET A 71 6.33 -14.08 10.63
C MET A 71 5.63 -15.24 11.32
N ILE A 72 4.33 -15.34 11.11
CA ILE A 72 3.52 -16.49 11.48
C ILE A 72 3.24 -17.29 10.22
N TYR A 73 3.49 -18.59 10.31
CA TYR A 73 3.05 -19.57 9.33
C TYR A 73 1.99 -20.49 9.96
N ALA A 74 1.07 -20.97 9.15
CA ALA A 74 0.15 -22.03 9.55
C ALA A 74 0.94 -23.31 9.91
N ASN A 75 0.41 -24.05 10.88
CA ASN A 75 1.13 -25.12 11.57
C ASN A 75 1.39 -26.38 10.70
N ASP A 76 0.70 -26.48 9.57
CA ASP A 76 0.82 -27.53 8.56
C ASP A 76 2.06 -27.37 7.67
N GLN A 77 2.70 -26.20 7.69
CA GLN A 77 3.98 -25.98 7.03
C GLN A 77 5.13 -26.45 7.95
N LEU A 78 6.11 -27.17 7.39
CA LEU A 78 7.35 -27.59 8.11
C LEU A 78 8.56 -26.74 7.74
N SER A 79 8.53 -26.14 6.55
CA SER A 79 9.58 -25.26 6.03
C SER A 79 8.95 -24.22 5.12
N GLY A 80 9.42 -22.98 5.19
CA GLY A 80 8.95 -21.89 4.36
C GLY A 80 10.08 -21.16 3.65
N MET A 81 9.72 -20.33 2.68
CA MET A 81 10.62 -19.31 2.13
C MET A 81 10.26 -17.98 2.75
N CYS A 82 11.25 -17.22 3.21
CA CYS A 82 11.05 -15.87 3.70
C CYS A 82 10.57 -14.98 2.52
N PRO A 83 9.36 -14.39 2.57
CA PRO A 83 8.84 -13.49 1.54
C PRO A 83 9.66 -12.21 1.37
N PHE A 84 10.49 -11.85 2.37
CA PHE A 84 11.32 -10.65 2.32
C PHE A 84 12.61 -10.83 1.51
N CYS A 85 13.39 -11.88 1.82
CA CYS A 85 14.71 -12.08 1.20
C CYS A 85 14.85 -13.39 0.42
N GLY A 86 13.84 -14.27 0.48
CA GLY A 86 13.83 -15.55 -0.22
C GLY A 86 14.75 -16.62 0.37
N SER A 87 15.26 -16.43 1.61
CA SER A 87 15.99 -17.49 2.30
C SER A 87 15.03 -18.57 2.80
N SER A 88 15.53 -19.80 2.90
CA SER A 88 14.80 -20.88 3.56
C SER A 88 14.72 -20.59 5.06
N VAL A 89 13.54 -20.81 5.64
CA VAL A 89 13.36 -20.71 7.08
C VAL A 89 12.82 -22.03 7.60
N VAL A 90 13.48 -22.53 8.64
CA VAL A 90 13.06 -23.71 9.40
C VAL A 90 12.14 -23.22 10.50
N LEU A 91 10.97 -23.82 10.61
CA LEU A 91 9.94 -23.40 11.55
C LEU A 91 10.24 -24.10 12.89
N SER A 92 10.69 -23.37 13.92
CA SER A 92 10.91 -23.92 15.25
C SER A 92 9.58 -24.07 16.00
N ALA A 93 9.48 -25.11 16.83
CA ALA A 93 8.26 -25.50 17.57
C ALA A 93 8.13 -24.75 18.90
N GLU A 94 8.35 -23.45 18.91
CA GLU A 94 8.25 -22.63 20.12
C GLU A 94 6.99 -21.77 20.04
N ASP A 95 6.07 -22.00 20.99
CA ASP A 95 4.91 -21.14 21.23
C ASP A 95 5.42 -19.79 21.74
N ALA A 96 5.68 -18.87 20.81
CA ALA A 96 6.10 -17.52 21.15
C ALA A 96 4.90 -16.57 21.15
N ASP A 97 4.94 -15.56 22.04
CA ASP A 97 3.90 -14.53 22.17
C ASP A 97 3.74 -13.78 20.83
N CYS A 98 2.65 -14.09 20.12
CA CYS A 98 2.31 -13.51 18.82
C CYS A 98 1.72 -12.09 18.94
N GLY A 99 1.59 -11.58 20.15
CA GLY A 99 0.94 -10.31 20.42
C GLY A 99 -0.57 -10.37 20.20
N ILE A 100 -1.18 -9.21 20.05
CA ILE A 100 -2.61 -9.05 19.78
C ILE A 100 -2.99 -9.79 18.50
N ALA A 101 -4.02 -10.63 18.56
CA ALA A 101 -4.59 -11.24 17.35
C ALA A 101 -5.30 -10.19 16.48
N PRO A 102 -5.22 -10.32 15.14
CA PRO A 102 -5.97 -9.46 14.23
C PRO A 102 -7.46 -9.66 14.41
N ASN A 103 -8.23 -8.58 14.26
CA ASN A 103 -9.69 -8.63 14.25
C ASN A 103 -10.26 -8.39 12.85
N ALA A 104 -9.42 -8.00 11.88
CA ALA A 104 -9.83 -7.78 10.50
C ALA A 104 -8.83 -8.36 9.48
N ILE A 105 -9.33 -8.75 8.32
CA ILE A 105 -8.52 -9.25 7.20
C ILE A 105 -9.17 -8.91 5.86
N ILE A 106 -8.35 -8.63 4.84
CA ILE A 106 -8.81 -8.61 3.44
C ILE A 106 -8.31 -9.88 2.77
N PRO A 107 -9.19 -10.80 2.33
CA PRO A 107 -8.74 -12.01 1.66
C PRO A 107 -7.99 -11.70 0.36
N PHE A 108 -6.96 -12.48 0.04
CA PHE A 108 -6.35 -12.42 -1.30
C PHE A 108 -7.42 -12.71 -2.36
N SER A 109 -7.53 -11.84 -3.35
CA SER A 109 -8.45 -11.98 -4.50
C SER A 109 -7.72 -12.04 -5.84
N ILE A 110 -6.45 -11.65 -5.86
CA ILE A 110 -5.65 -11.57 -7.08
C ILE A 110 -4.67 -12.74 -7.16
N PRO A 111 -4.79 -13.60 -8.19
CA PRO A 111 -3.88 -14.72 -8.37
C PRO A 111 -2.50 -14.23 -8.82
N LYS A 112 -1.48 -15.01 -8.45
CA LYS A 112 -0.06 -14.75 -8.74
C LYS A 112 0.22 -14.48 -10.23
N ASP A 113 -0.41 -15.23 -11.12
CA ASP A 113 -0.19 -15.10 -12.57
C ASP A 113 -0.64 -13.74 -13.11
N ASP A 114 -1.71 -13.17 -12.54
CA ASP A 114 -2.19 -11.86 -12.94
C ASP A 114 -1.23 -10.75 -12.46
N VAL A 115 -0.57 -10.93 -11.32
CA VAL A 115 0.52 -10.04 -10.85
C VAL A 115 1.71 -10.09 -11.80
N ILE A 116 2.14 -11.29 -12.21
CA ILE A 116 3.26 -11.48 -13.14
C ILE A 116 2.94 -10.82 -14.49
N LYS A 117 1.74 -11.07 -15.05
CA LYS A 117 1.29 -10.46 -16.31
C LYS A 117 1.24 -8.93 -16.19
N ARG A 118 0.70 -8.41 -15.09
CA ARG A 118 0.63 -6.97 -14.80
C ARG A 118 2.02 -6.34 -14.75
N PHE A 119 2.96 -6.98 -14.05
CA PHE A 119 4.34 -6.52 -13.94
C PHE A 119 5.00 -6.37 -15.31
N TYR A 120 5.01 -7.43 -16.13
CA TYR A 120 5.68 -7.38 -17.44
C TYR A 120 5.03 -6.37 -18.39
N ARG A 121 3.70 -6.23 -18.32
CA ARG A 121 2.95 -5.22 -19.09
C ARG A 121 3.31 -3.80 -18.66
N TRP A 122 3.53 -3.55 -17.38
CA TRP A 122 3.99 -2.24 -16.88
C TRP A 122 5.47 -2.00 -17.22
N ASN A 123 6.32 -3.01 -17.00
CA ASN A 123 7.76 -2.91 -17.18
C ASN A 123 8.15 -2.58 -18.63
N ARG A 124 7.33 -2.95 -19.63
CA ARG A 124 7.58 -2.59 -21.05
C ARG A 124 7.72 -1.09 -21.30
N PHE A 125 7.11 -0.26 -20.44
CA PHE A 125 7.13 1.21 -20.49
C PHE A 125 8.27 1.83 -19.69
N ALA A 126 9.11 1.02 -19.04
CA ALA A 126 10.31 1.52 -18.37
C ALA A 126 11.38 1.93 -19.41
N PHE A 127 11.14 3.07 -20.06
CA PHE A 127 11.99 3.61 -21.13
C PHE A 127 13.45 3.75 -20.66
N TRP A 128 13.63 4.33 -19.47
CA TRP A 128 14.93 4.55 -18.83
C TRP A 128 15.60 3.27 -18.32
N ALA A 129 14.89 2.14 -18.28
CA ALA A 129 15.49 0.88 -17.85
C ALA A 129 16.32 0.23 -18.99
N PRO A 130 17.38 -0.52 -18.66
CA PRO A 130 18.12 -1.34 -19.63
C PRO A 130 17.19 -2.30 -20.37
N GLU A 131 17.44 -2.54 -21.65
CA GLU A 131 16.61 -3.44 -22.48
C GLU A 131 16.49 -4.85 -21.87
N LYS A 132 17.60 -5.38 -21.34
CA LYS A 132 17.64 -6.68 -20.67
C LYS A 132 16.77 -6.73 -19.41
N PHE A 133 16.60 -5.60 -18.70
CA PHE A 133 15.67 -5.52 -17.56
C PHE A 133 14.22 -5.39 -18.03
N ARG A 134 14.00 -4.60 -19.09
CA ARG A 134 12.68 -4.28 -19.65
C ARG A 134 12.00 -5.48 -20.29
N LYS A 135 12.74 -6.29 -21.06
CA LYS A 135 12.24 -7.43 -21.84
C LYS A 135 12.62 -8.79 -21.25
N GLY A 136 13.60 -8.83 -20.35
CA GLY A 136 14.10 -10.10 -19.80
C GLY A 136 13.22 -10.65 -18.68
N LYS A 137 13.39 -11.94 -18.39
CA LYS A 137 12.79 -12.60 -17.22
C LYS A 137 13.56 -12.23 -15.95
N VAL A 138 13.34 -11.01 -15.45
CA VAL A 138 14.01 -10.51 -14.23
C VAL A 138 13.23 -10.75 -12.95
N LEU A 139 11.91 -10.92 -13.05
CA LEU A 139 11.02 -11.09 -11.90
C LEU A 139 11.24 -12.47 -11.28
N GLY A 140 11.55 -12.49 -9.97
CA GLY A 140 11.57 -13.71 -9.18
C GLY A 140 10.15 -14.22 -8.90
N ASN A 141 10.04 -15.32 -8.15
CA ASN A 141 8.76 -15.90 -7.80
C ASN A 141 7.99 -14.99 -6.83
N PRO A 142 6.81 -14.42 -7.19
CA PRO A 142 6.03 -13.65 -6.23
C PRO A 142 5.52 -14.53 -5.10
N THR A 143 5.72 -14.07 -3.87
CA THR A 143 5.35 -14.76 -2.63
C THR A 143 4.24 -13.99 -1.93
N PRO A 144 3.16 -14.65 -1.46
CA PRO A 144 2.08 -13.98 -0.75
C PRO A 144 2.50 -13.69 0.70
N LEU A 145 2.12 -12.52 1.20
CA LEU A 145 2.33 -12.10 2.57
C LEU A 145 1.14 -11.23 3.03
N TYR A 146 0.63 -11.50 4.23
CA TYR A 146 -0.22 -10.56 4.94
C TYR A 146 0.62 -9.57 5.74
N VAL A 147 0.44 -8.28 5.47
CA VAL A 147 1.14 -7.19 6.17
C VAL A 147 0.21 -6.59 7.23
N PRO A 148 0.71 -6.37 8.47
CA PRO A 148 -0.07 -5.79 9.55
C PRO A 148 -0.35 -4.29 9.32
N PHE A 149 -1.59 -3.87 9.56
CA PHE A 149 -2.02 -2.47 9.57
C PHE A 149 -2.87 -2.18 10.79
N TRP A 150 -2.68 -1.00 11.36
CA TRP A 150 -3.56 -0.43 12.37
C TRP A 150 -4.47 0.59 11.70
N THR A 151 -5.78 0.54 11.98
CA THR A 151 -6.70 1.63 11.64
C THR A 151 -7.18 2.29 12.91
N PHE A 152 -7.30 3.62 12.88
CA PHE A 152 -7.76 4.40 14.03
C PHE A 152 -8.89 5.33 13.63
N SER A 153 -9.85 5.43 14.54
CA SER A 153 -10.96 6.39 14.50
C SER A 153 -11.06 7.06 15.86
N ALA A 154 -11.35 8.37 15.87
CA ALA A 154 -11.54 9.12 17.10
C ALA A 154 -12.37 10.37 16.86
N ASP A 155 -13.04 10.81 17.91
CA ASP A 155 -13.63 12.14 17.98
C ASP A 155 -12.54 13.14 18.38
N ALA A 156 -12.52 14.30 17.73
CA ALA A 156 -11.52 15.34 17.93
C ALA A 156 -12.19 16.69 18.23
N VAL A 157 -11.85 17.27 19.37
CA VAL A 157 -12.19 18.65 19.74
C VAL A 157 -10.96 19.52 19.49
N ILE A 158 -11.10 20.51 18.63
CA ILE A 158 -9.99 21.31 18.10
C ILE A 158 -10.20 22.76 18.53
N THR A 159 -9.33 23.25 19.41
CA THR A 159 -9.28 24.68 19.74
C THR A 159 -8.22 25.33 18.86
N TYR A 160 -8.56 26.35 18.08
CA TYR A 160 -7.66 26.98 17.12
C TYR A 160 -7.66 28.51 17.17
N SER A 161 -6.55 29.07 16.69
CA SER A 161 -6.31 30.49 16.46
C SER A 161 -5.50 30.61 15.16
N ALA A 162 -6.07 31.21 14.12
CA ALA A 162 -5.39 31.35 12.84
C ALA A 162 -5.84 32.58 12.05
N ARG A 163 -5.06 32.92 11.02
CA ARG A 163 -5.48 33.87 9.98
C ARG A 163 -6.12 33.07 8.85
N PHE A 164 -7.41 33.25 8.63
CA PHE A 164 -8.16 32.58 7.57
C PHE A 164 -8.32 33.50 6.37
N GLY A 165 -8.04 32.96 5.17
CA GLY A 165 -8.17 33.63 3.90
C GLY A 165 -9.43 33.17 3.16
N TYR A 166 -10.21 34.14 2.67
CA TYR A 166 -11.40 33.91 1.86
C TYR A 166 -11.14 34.48 0.46
N GLU A 167 -11.23 33.65 -0.57
CA GLU A 167 -11.11 34.08 -1.96
C GLU A 167 -12.38 34.85 -2.37
N ILE A 168 -12.22 36.11 -2.73
CA ILE A 168 -13.30 36.98 -3.20
C ILE A 168 -12.99 37.35 -4.66
N GLY A 169 -13.91 37.05 -5.57
CA GLY A 169 -13.83 37.37 -6.99
C GLY A 169 -13.83 36.14 -7.92
N THR A 170 -14.09 36.38 -9.21
CA THR A 170 -14.11 35.36 -10.27
C THR A 170 -13.16 35.78 -11.40
N GLY A 171 -12.34 34.85 -11.90
CA GLY A 171 -11.37 35.12 -12.98
C GLY A 171 -10.04 35.68 -12.48
N ASP A 172 -9.47 36.63 -13.22
CA ASP A 172 -8.16 37.25 -12.94
C ASP A 172 -8.14 38.20 -11.73
N ASP A 173 -9.32 38.57 -11.19
CA ASP A 173 -9.47 39.52 -10.07
C ASP A 173 -9.58 38.85 -8.68
N ARG A 174 -9.07 37.61 -8.52
CA ARG A 174 -9.10 36.91 -7.22
C ARG A 174 -8.29 37.67 -6.17
N LYS A 175 -8.96 38.12 -5.11
CA LYS A 175 -8.35 38.73 -3.92
C LYS A 175 -8.63 37.88 -2.70
N VAL A 176 -7.61 37.68 -1.87
CA VAL A 176 -7.76 36.94 -0.60
C VAL A 176 -7.99 37.92 0.54
N SER A 177 -9.16 37.88 1.16
CA SER A 177 -9.46 38.63 2.38
C SER A 177 -9.01 37.82 3.60
N TRP A 178 -8.10 38.36 4.40
CA TRP A 178 -7.60 37.69 5.60
C TRP A 178 -8.31 38.19 6.85
N LYS A 179 -8.82 37.26 7.67
CA LYS A 179 -9.43 37.55 8.98
C LYS A 179 -8.80 36.68 10.06
N ILE A 180 -8.49 37.28 11.20
CA ILE A 180 -8.02 36.54 12.38
C ILE A 180 -9.25 35.97 13.07
N LYS A 181 -9.28 34.66 13.30
CA LYS A 181 -10.34 34.01 14.05
C LYS A 181 -9.79 32.98 15.01
N ASN A 182 -10.51 32.84 16.12
CA ASN A 182 -10.28 31.83 17.14
C ASN A 182 -11.60 31.10 17.36
N GLY A 183 -11.55 29.80 17.57
CA GLY A 183 -12.76 29.01 17.72
C GLY A 183 -12.48 27.60 18.20
N ILE A 184 -13.58 26.87 18.37
CA ILE A 184 -13.60 25.45 18.67
C ILE A 184 -14.31 24.77 17.51
N ALA A 185 -13.71 23.70 16.98
CA ALA A 185 -14.32 22.85 15.97
C ALA A 185 -14.32 21.41 16.46
N GLU A 186 -15.38 20.69 16.16
CA GLU A 186 -15.50 19.26 16.44
C GLU A 186 -15.50 18.49 15.12
N THR A 187 -14.80 17.36 15.09
CA THR A 187 -14.81 16.48 13.94
C THR A 187 -14.64 15.04 14.38
N HIS A 188 -15.35 14.14 13.70
CA HIS A 188 -15.04 12.72 13.74
C HIS A 188 -13.98 12.42 12.69
N ILE A 189 -12.90 11.75 13.07
CA ILE A 189 -11.88 11.25 12.15
C ILE A 189 -12.01 9.74 12.12
N SER A 190 -12.30 9.17 10.96
CA SER A 190 -12.45 7.73 10.79
C SER A 190 -11.32 7.11 9.96
N ASP A 191 -11.03 5.84 10.24
CA ASP A 191 -10.34 4.90 9.36
C ASP A 191 -8.95 5.31 8.88
N GLN A 192 -8.19 6.02 9.73
CA GLN A 192 -6.82 6.35 9.35
C GLN A 192 -5.91 5.15 9.58
N SER A 193 -5.43 4.60 8.47
CA SER A 193 -4.53 3.46 8.48
C SER A 193 -3.05 3.84 8.61
N ILE A 194 -2.29 3.02 9.32
CA ILE A 194 -0.83 3.05 9.40
C ILE A 194 -0.27 1.64 9.37
N CYS A 195 0.87 1.44 8.72
CA CYS A 195 1.51 0.14 8.64
C CYS A 195 2.10 -0.25 10.00
N GLY A 196 1.80 -1.47 10.46
CA GLY A 196 2.31 -2.07 11.70
C GLY A 196 3.69 -2.72 11.56
N SER A 197 4.29 -2.71 10.36
CA SER A 197 5.64 -3.23 10.12
C SER A 197 6.65 -2.10 10.07
N ARG A 198 7.69 -2.13 10.92
CA ARG A 198 8.79 -1.16 10.88
C ARG A 198 9.63 -1.30 9.60
N LYS A 199 9.71 -2.51 9.03
CA LYS A 199 10.41 -2.73 7.77
C LYS A 199 9.73 -2.04 6.60
N PHE A 200 8.41 -1.93 6.67
CA PHE A 200 7.62 -1.32 5.62
C PHE A 200 7.06 0.07 5.93
N SER A 201 7.05 0.51 7.18
CA SER A 201 6.46 1.80 7.57
C SER A 201 7.18 2.97 6.93
N SER A 202 8.50 2.87 6.75
CA SER A 202 9.31 3.83 6.00
C SER A 202 9.35 3.58 4.48
N ASP A 203 8.79 2.46 4.02
CA ASP A 203 8.78 2.12 2.60
C ASP A 203 7.60 2.80 1.89
N ALA A 204 7.92 3.92 1.22
CA ALA A 204 6.96 4.64 0.40
C ALA A 204 6.37 3.80 -0.75
N MET A 205 7.04 2.71 -1.15
CA MET A 205 6.54 1.76 -2.14
C MET A 205 5.36 0.98 -1.57
N LEU A 206 5.51 0.39 -0.38
CA LEU A 206 4.44 -0.40 0.24
C LEU A 206 3.26 0.49 0.61
N ASN A 207 3.49 1.62 1.29
CA ASN A 207 2.39 2.49 1.73
C ASN A 207 1.50 2.99 0.58
N LYS A 208 2.05 3.13 -0.64
CA LYS A 208 1.27 3.45 -1.84
C LYS A 208 0.50 2.27 -2.42
N VAL A 209 1.04 1.06 -2.25
CA VAL A 209 0.49 -0.18 -2.82
C VAL A 209 -0.56 -0.81 -1.92
N ALA A 210 -0.31 -0.85 -0.61
CA ALA A 210 -1.19 -1.42 0.42
C ALA A 210 -2.27 -0.44 0.88
N ALA A 211 -2.77 0.41 -0.02
CA ALA A 211 -3.96 1.20 0.25
C ALA A 211 -5.18 0.29 0.13
N PHE A 212 -6.11 0.38 1.07
CA PHE A 212 -7.33 -0.42 1.08
C PHE A 212 -8.51 0.45 1.49
N LYS A 213 -9.73 -0.01 1.22
CA LYS A 213 -10.93 0.58 1.78
C LYS A 213 -11.32 -0.22 3.02
N THR A 214 -11.73 0.49 4.05
CA THR A 214 -12.18 -0.14 5.29
C THR A 214 -13.42 -1.01 5.09
N GLU A 215 -14.27 -0.64 4.13
CA GLU A 215 -15.47 -1.39 3.73
C GLU A 215 -15.14 -2.82 3.24
N ASP A 216 -13.92 -3.04 2.76
CA ASP A 216 -13.48 -4.33 2.25
C ASP A 216 -12.89 -5.24 3.35
N LEU A 217 -12.81 -4.74 4.59
CA LEU A 217 -12.34 -5.52 5.74
C LEU A 217 -13.42 -6.51 6.18
N MET A 218 -13.02 -7.78 6.26
CA MET A 218 -13.82 -8.85 6.87
C MET A 218 -13.33 -9.17 8.27
N GLU A 219 -14.19 -9.79 9.07
CA GLU A 219 -13.80 -10.33 10.36
C GLU A 219 -12.67 -11.33 10.17
N TYR A 220 -11.65 -11.23 11.01
CA TYR A 220 -10.53 -12.15 10.95
C TYR A 220 -10.99 -13.59 11.18
N SER A 221 -10.63 -14.46 10.23
CA SER A 221 -10.78 -15.91 10.38
C SER A 221 -9.41 -16.57 10.21
N PRO A 222 -8.98 -17.41 11.16
CA PRO A 222 -7.75 -18.19 11.05
C PRO A 222 -7.65 -19.01 9.76
N ASP A 223 -8.80 -19.42 9.21
CA ASP A 223 -8.88 -20.20 7.98
C ASP A 223 -8.30 -19.46 6.76
N ILE A 224 -8.38 -18.13 6.73
CA ILE A 224 -7.90 -17.30 5.62
C ILE A 224 -6.35 -17.22 5.61
N LEU A 225 -5.71 -17.47 6.76
CA LEU A 225 -4.26 -17.58 6.86
C LEU A 225 -3.72 -18.95 6.43
N SER A 226 -4.58 -19.96 6.29
CA SER A 226 -4.17 -21.31 5.91
C SER A 226 -3.48 -21.31 4.53
N GLY A 227 -2.17 -21.56 4.53
CA GLY A 227 -1.33 -21.58 3.33
C GLY A 227 -0.63 -20.26 2.97
N MET A 228 -0.73 -19.22 3.81
CA MET A 228 -0.08 -17.92 3.59
C MET A 228 0.65 -17.44 4.84
N ALA A 229 1.77 -16.72 4.66
CA ALA A 229 2.49 -16.11 5.77
C ALA A 229 1.83 -14.80 6.18
N ALA A 230 1.82 -14.51 7.47
CA ALA A 230 1.48 -13.19 8.01
C ALA A 230 2.68 -12.61 8.76
N GLU A 231 3.00 -11.34 8.55
CA GLU A 231 3.99 -10.65 9.35
C GLU A 231 3.38 -10.23 10.70
N ILE A 232 4.14 -10.45 11.78
CA ILE A 232 3.77 -9.95 13.10
C ILE A 232 4.09 -8.46 13.17
N TYR A 233 3.19 -7.67 13.74
CA TYR A 233 3.44 -6.25 13.92
C TYR A 233 4.72 -6.01 14.74
N THR A 234 5.52 -5.05 14.30
CA THR A 234 6.74 -4.59 14.99
C THR A 234 6.61 -3.14 15.48
N VAL A 235 5.55 -2.45 15.05
CA VAL A 235 5.08 -1.18 15.59
C VAL A 235 3.82 -1.49 16.40
N GLY A 236 3.92 -1.33 17.72
CA GLY A 236 2.79 -1.57 18.63
C GLY A 236 1.70 -0.50 18.50
N VAL A 237 0.51 -0.77 19.05
CA VAL A 237 -0.65 0.12 18.96
C VAL A 237 -0.38 1.53 19.49
N ASP A 238 0.34 1.67 20.61
CA ASP A 238 0.65 2.98 21.20
C ASP A 238 1.60 3.81 20.31
N GLU A 239 2.61 3.15 19.73
CA GLU A 239 3.52 3.80 18.79
C GLU A 239 2.79 4.17 17.50
N ALA A 240 1.94 3.28 16.99
CA ALA A 240 1.13 3.52 15.81
C ALA A 240 0.17 4.71 16.00
N TRP A 241 -0.50 4.78 17.15
CA TRP A 241 -1.37 5.89 17.54
C TRP A 241 -0.60 7.21 17.58
N ASN A 242 0.53 7.25 18.28
CA ASN A 242 1.40 8.43 18.35
C ASN A 242 1.91 8.90 16.97
N ASN A 243 2.17 7.97 16.06
CA ASN A 243 2.58 8.28 14.69
C ASN A 243 1.44 8.87 13.86
N VAL A 244 0.23 8.29 13.98
CA VAL A 244 -0.97 8.79 13.28
C VAL A 244 -1.35 10.18 13.78
N MET A 245 -1.35 10.39 15.10
CA MET A 245 -1.60 11.69 15.75
C MET A 245 -0.69 12.80 15.20
N ARG A 246 0.63 12.55 15.14
CA ARG A 246 1.61 13.54 14.68
C ARG A 246 1.51 13.86 13.18
N GLY A 247 0.96 12.94 12.39
CA GLY A 247 0.87 13.05 10.94
C GLY A 247 -0.54 13.36 10.44
N LYS A 248 -1.27 12.30 10.04
CA LYS A 248 -2.55 12.40 9.34
C LYS A 248 -3.62 13.10 10.18
N PHE A 249 -3.74 12.73 11.45
CA PHE A 249 -4.74 13.29 12.37
C PHE A 249 -4.54 14.78 12.59
N ARG A 250 -3.28 15.21 12.77
CA ARG A 250 -2.92 16.62 12.85
C ARG A 250 -3.37 17.41 11.62
N LYS A 251 -3.14 16.87 10.42
CA LYS A 251 -3.57 17.50 9.17
C LYS A 251 -5.10 17.56 9.05
N LEU A 252 -5.79 16.46 9.35
CA LEU A 252 -7.26 16.40 9.29
C LEU A 252 -7.91 17.36 10.29
N ALA A 253 -7.31 17.55 11.47
CA ALA A 253 -7.75 18.56 12.43
C ALA A 253 -7.60 19.99 11.88
N MET A 254 -6.48 20.32 11.24
CA MET A 254 -6.31 21.62 10.58
C MET A 254 -7.33 21.83 9.45
N ASP A 255 -7.55 20.81 8.62
CA ASP A 255 -8.51 20.85 7.52
C ASP A 255 -9.96 21.00 8.04
N ALA A 256 -10.28 20.37 9.17
CA ALA A 256 -11.58 20.52 9.84
C ALA A 256 -11.78 21.94 10.41
N ALA A 257 -10.76 22.53 11.05
CA ALA A 257 -10.82 23.93 11.52
C ALA A 257 -11.03 24.91 10.35
N MET A 258 -10.32 24.70 9.24
CA MET A 258 -10.50 25.50 8.02
C MET A 258 -11.91 25.37 7.45
N LYS A 259 -12.44 24.14 7.38
CA LYS A 259 -13.81 23.87 6.92
C LYS A 259 -14.87 24.48 7.83
N HIS A 260 -14.69 24.39 9.15
CA HIS A 260 -15.59 25.00 10.14
C HIS A 260 -15.71 26.52 9.93
N GLU A 261 -14.60 27.18 9.60
CA GLU A 261 -14.59 28.62 9.33
C GLU A 261 -15.05 29.01 7.92
N GLY A 262 -15.27 28.03 7.03
CA GLY A 262 -15.62 28.27 5.64
C GLY A 262 -14.52 29.01 4.86
N ALA A 263 -13.27 28.80 5.23
CA ALA A 263 -12.12 29.47 4.63
C ALA A 263 -11.46 28.62 3.53
N ASP A 264 -10.86 29.29 2.55
CA ASP A 264 -10.12 28.62 1.46
C ASP A 264 -8.65 28.39 1.84
N LEU A 265 -8.11 29.28 2.68
CA LEU A 265 -6.70 29.29 3.07
C LEU A 265 -6.57 29.56 4.57
N TYR A 266 -5.45 29.13 5.15
CA TYR A 266 -5.06 29.54 6.50
C TYR A 266 -3.56 29.89 6.57
N LYS A 267 -3.20 30.74 7.52
CA LYS A 267 -1.81 31.08 7.88
C LYS A 267 -1.66 31.10 9.40
N ASP A 268 -0.47 30.69 9.85
CA ASP A 268 -0.03 30.71 11.25
C ASP A 268 -1.02 30.05 12.23
N MET A 269 -1.62 28.93 11.82
CA MET A 269 -2.59 28.22 12.64
C MET A 269 -1.90 27.62 13.87
N ARG A 270 -2.30 28.13 15.04
CA ARG A 270 -2.03 27.51 16.35
C ARG A 270 -3.28 26.77 16.76
N PHE A 271 -3.12 25.54 17.23
CA PHE A 271 -4.24 24.72 17.65
C PHE A 271 -3.81 23.66 18.66
N SER A 272 -4.77 23.26 19.48
CA SER A 272 -4.71 22.11 20.37
C SER A 272 -5.83 21.15 19.98
N VAL A 273 -5.59 19.85 20.08
CA VAL A 273 -6.58 18.81 19.77
C VAL A 273 -6.68 17.86 20.94
N GLU A 274 -7.90 17.63 21.40
CA GLU A 274 -8.23 16.60 22.37
C GLU A 274 -8.97 15.48 21.66
N TYR A 275 -8.45 14.25 21.78
CA TYR A 275 -9.06 13.06 21.17
C TYR A 275 -9.85 12.29 22.22
N SER A 276 -11.05 11.86 21.85
CA SER A 276 -11.93 11.02 22.67
C SER A 276 -12.53 9.88 21.83
N ASN A 277 -13.13 8.89 22.48
CA ASN A 277 -13.73 7.71 21.83
C ASN A 277 -12.78 7.04 20.82
N ILE A 278 -11.52 6.84 21.22
CA ILE A 278 -10.49 6.29 20.34
C ILE A 278 -10.78 4.80 20.12
N LYS A 279 -11.02 4.45 18.86
CA LYS A 279 -11.22 3.06 18.43
C LYS A 279 -10.11 2.64 17.50
N PHE A 280 -9.75 1.36 17.55
CA PHE A 280 -8.78 0.79 16.63
C PHE A 280 -9.22 -0.55 16.04
N ARG A 281 -8.60 -0.92 14.91
CA ARG A 281 -8.63 -2.28 14.37
C ARG A 281 -7.23 -2.73 13.98
N TYR A 282 -6.96 -4.01 14.20
CA TYR A 282 -5.76 -4.68 13.71
C TYR A 282 -6.13 -5.50 12.47
N ALA A 283 -5.72 -4.98 11.30
CA ALA A 283 -6.04 -5.53 9.99
C ALA A 283 -4.84 -6.21 9.34
N LEU A 284 -5.09 -7.34 8.66
CA LEU A 284 -4.12 -8.01 7.80
C LEU A 284 -4.43 -7.72 6.32
N ILE A 285 -3.45 -7.15 5.61
CA ILE A 285 -3.60 -6.69 4.22
C ILE A 285 -2.78 -7.56 3.27
N PRO A 286 -3.37 -8.10 2.19
CA PRO A 286 -2.72 -9.05 1.29
C PRO A 286 -1.75 -8.34 0.33
N VAL A 287 -0.50 -8.78 0.30
CA VAL A 287 0.56 -8.23 -0.55
C VAL A 287 1.38 -9.35 -1.19
N TRP A 288 1.68 -9.18 -2.47
CA TRP A 288 2.65 -9.95 -3.23
C TRP A 288 4.01 -9.28 -3.20
N LEU A 289 5.02 -10.01 -2.73
CA LEU A 289 6.42 -9.57 -2.72
C LEU A 289 7.24 -10.38 -3.72
N SER A 290 8.12 -9.71 -4.47
CA SER A 290 9.09 -10.38 -5.33
C SER A 290 10.37 -9.56 -5.46
N GLY A 291 11.50 -10.25 -5.65
CA GLY A 291 12.78 -9.63 -5.98
C GLY A 291 13.09 -9.76 -7.46
N CYS A 292 13.31 -8.64 -8.15
CA CYS A 292 13.82 -8.63 -9.52
C CYS A 292 15.35 -8.66 -9.50
N ARG A 293 15.97 -9.77 -9.93
CA ARG A 293 17.43 -9.91 -9.95
C ARG A 293 18.00 -9.37 -11.26
N TYR A 294 18.90 -8.39 -11.17
CA TYR A 294 19.57 -7.83 -12.34
C TYR A 294 20.99 -7.39 -12.02
N LYS A 295 21.98 -7.94 -12.75
CA LYS A 295 23.42 -7.66 -12.57
C LYS A 295 23.89 -7.74 -11.10
N GLY A 296 23.50 -8.80 -10.39
CA GLY A 296 23.87 -9.01 -8.99
C GLY A 296 23.14 -8.11 -7.97
N LYS A 297 22.24 -7.22 -8.41
CA LYS A 297 21.40 -6.40 -7.53
C LYS A 297 19.96 -6.90 -7.52
N ILE A 298 19.31 -6.79 -6.37
CA ILE A 298 17.89 -7.12 -6.19
C ILE A 298 17.10 -5.82 -6.19
N TYR A 299 16.07 -5.77 -7.03
CA TYR A 299 15.12 -4.67 -7.09
C TYR A 299 13.76 -5.18 -6.61
N ASN A 300 13.28 -4.66 -5.48
CA ASN A 300 12.05 -5.14 -4.88
C ASN A 300 10.82 -4.69 -5.69
N MET A 301 9.88 -5.62 -5.80
CA MET A 301 8.56 -5.46 -6.39
C MET A 301 7.53 -5.78 -5.33
N VAL A 302 6.54 -4.90 -5.20
CA VAL A 302 5.43 -5.01 -4.27
C VAL A 302 4.14 -4.84 -5.07
N SER A 303 3.16 -5.72 -4.87
CA SER A 303 1.83 -5.57 -5.47
C SER A 303 0.75 -5.93 -4.46
N SER A 304 -0.34 -5.20 -4.45
CA SER A 304 -1.54 -5.53 -3.67
C SER A 304 -2.14 -6.84 -4.17
N GLY A 305 -2.46 -7.73 -3.24
CA GLY A 305 -3.20 -8.97 -3.48
C GLY A 305 -4.72 -8.77 -3.59
N TYR A 306 -5.20 -7.53 -3.48
CA TYR A 306 -6.61 -7.15 -3.53
C TYR A 306 -7.00 -6.38 -4.81
N ASP A 307 -6.17 -5.45 -5.27
CA ASP A 307 -6.54 -4.51 -6.35
C ASP A 307 -5.51 -4.36 -7.49
N LEU A 308 -4.48 -5.22 -7.53
CA LEU A 308 -3.42 -5.23 -8.53
C LEU A 308 -2.60 -3.91 -8.64
N ARG A 309 -2.74 -2.98 -7.70
CA ARG A 309 -1.79 -1.87 -7.58
C ARG A 309 -0.42 -2.45 -7.28
N GLY A 310 0.61 -1.91 -7.91
CA GLY A 310 1.95 -2.43 -7.75
C GLY A 310 2.99 -1.39 -8.06
N ASN A 311 4.16 -1.57 -7.47
CA ASN A 311 5.29 -0.70 -7.63
C ASN A 311 6.58 -1.53 -7.54
N CYS A 312 7.60 -1.11 -8.27
CA CYS A 312 8.85 -1.85 -8.37
C CYS A 312 10.00 -0.89 -8.60
N ASN A 313 11.12 -1.13 -7.91
CA ASN A 313 12.36 -0.42 -8.15
C ASN A 313 12.94 -0.90 -9.49
N ARG A 314 13.64 -0.02 -10.21
CA ARG A 314 14.21 -0.36 -11.52
C ARG A 314 15.61 0.24 -11.70
N PRO A 315 16.53 -0.48 -12.35
CA PRO A 315 17.80 0.08 -12.77
C PRO A 315 17.57 1.18 -13.82
N VAL A 316 18.33 2.26 -13.71
CA VAL A 316 18.42 3.28 -14.75
C VAL A 316 19.59 2.95 -15.66
N SER A 317 19.37 3.00 -16.98
CA SER A 317 20.40 2.82 -17.97
C SER A 317 21.15 4.13 -18.18
N VAL A 318 22.36 4.24 -17.61
CA VAL A 318 23.22 5.44 -17.71
C VAL A 318 23.38 5.88 -19.17
N LEU A 319 23.62 4.94 -20.10
CA LEU A 319 23.76 5.27 -21.53
C LEU A 319 22.50 5.95 -22.10
N LYS A 320 21.30 5.50 -21.70
CA LYS A 320 20.04 6.09 -22.20
C LYS A 320 19.80 7.49 -21.64
N LEU A 321 20.42 7.83 -20.51
CA LEU A 321 20.34 9.15 -19.89
C LEU A 321 21.42 10.08 -20.41
N VAL A 322 22.67 9.61 -20.52
CA VAL A 322 23.84 10.41 -20.89
C VAL A 322 23.87 10.74 -22.38
N VAL A 323 23.55 9.79 -23.28
CA VAL A 323 23.56 10.05 -24.73
C VAL A 323 22.67 11.22 -25.14
N PRO A 324 21.38 11.30 -24.74
CA PRO A 324 20.55 12.44 -25.11
C PRO A 324 21.03 13.74 -24.47
N LEU A 325 21.59 13.72 -23.25
CA LEU A 325 22.19 14.90 -22.62
C LEU A 325 23.42 15.41 -23.39
N ILE A 326 24.30 14.52 -23.84
CA ILE A 326 25.47 14.88 -24.65
C ILE A 326 25.04 15.42 -26.02
N LEU A 327 24.07 14.76 -26.68
CA LEU A 327 23.54 15.23 -27.97
C LEU A 327 22.90 16.60 -27.85
N LEU A 328 22.14 16.84 -26.76
CA LEU A 328 21.56 18.15 -26.45
C LEU A 328 22.67 19.20 -26.27
N PHE A 329 23.70 18.88 -25.49
CA PHE A 329 24.82 19.79 -25.22
C PHE A 329 25.61 20.14 -26.49
N ILE A 330 25.96 19.13 -27.29
CA ILE A 330 26.64 19.30 -28.58
C ILE A 330 25.76 20.13 -29.54
N GLY A 331 24.46 19.83 -29.61
CA GLY A 331 23.50 20.59 -30.41
C GLY A 331 23.40 22.05 -30.00
N THR A 332 23.35 22.34 -28.69
CA THR A 332 23.37 23.73 -28.19
C THR A 332 24.68 24.44 -28.55
N LEU A 333 25.84 23.80 -28.40
CA LEU A 333 27.13 24.40 -28.78
C LEU A 333 27.22 24.70 -30.28
N LEU A 334 26.75 23.78 -31.14
CA LEU A 334 26.69 23.96 -32.59
C LEU A 334 25.75 25.11 -32.98
N SER A 335 24.56 25.19 -32.36
CA SER A 335 23.61 26.27 -32.62
C SER A 335 24.16 27.66 -32.25
N TYR A 336 24.95 27.74 -31.18
CA TYR A 336 25.61 28.97 -30.75
C TYR A 336 26.72 29.38 -31.73
N ARG A 337 27.50 28.42 -32.23
CA ARG A 337 28.55 28.65 -33.24
C ARG A 337 27.98 29.07 -34.61
N LEU A 338 26.80 28.60 -34.97
CA LEU A 338 26.12 28.90 -36.24
C LEU A 338 25.26 30.18 -36.19
N GLY A 339 25.14 30.82 -35.01
CA GLY A 339 24.42 32.11 -34.86
C GLY A 339 22.90 32.00 -34.75
N PHE A 340 22.33 30.79 -34.57
CA PHE A 340 20.88 30.58 -34.43
C PHE A 340 20.52 29.82 -33.14
N PRO A 341 20.88 30.32 -31.94
CA PRO A 341 20.62 29.61 -30.69
C PRO A 341 19.12 29.47 -30.37
N GLY A 342 18.29 30.47 -30.70
CA GLY A 342 16.84 30.44 -30.43
C GLY A 342 16.10 29.33 -31.16
N LEU A 343 16.40 29.16 -32.45
CA LEU A 343 15.69 28.21 -33.33
C LEU A 343 15.95 26.75 -32.93
N PHE A 344 17.15 26.45 -32.41
CA PHE A 344 17.48 25.13 -31.88
C PHE A 344 16.76 24.85 -30.55
N ILE A 345 16.70 25.84 -29.65
CA ILE A 345 16.00 25.72 -28.37
C ILE A 345 14.50 25.47 -28.61
N ASP A 346 13.87 26.24 -29.49
CA ASP A 346 12.45 26.07 -29.84
C ASP A 346 12.17 24.69 -30.45
N ALA A 347 13.04 24.23 -31.37
CA ALA A 347 12.91 22.90 -31.96
C ALA A 347 13.04 21.78 -30.93
N VAL A 348 13.96 21.91 -29.97
CA VAL A 348 14.12 20.95 -28.87
C VAL A 348 12.89 20.96 -27.95
N ILE A 349 12.36 22.13 -27.60
CA ILE A 349 11.14 22.26 -26.78
C ILE A 349 9.97 21.56 -27.47
N VAL A 350 9.78 21.81 -28.78
CA VAL A 350 8.72 21.16 -29.57
C VAL A 350 8.92 19.64 -29.61
N LEU A 351 10.14 19.16 -29.84
CA LEU A 351 10.43 17.72 -29.84
C LEU A 351 10.16 17.05 -28.49
N VAL A 352 10.58 17.69 -27.40
CA VAL A 352 10.33 17.20 -26.04
C VAL A 352 8.83 17.21 -25.73
N ALA A 353 8.11 18.27 -26.10
CA ALA A 353 6.67 18.35 -25.95
C ALA A 353 5.95 17.24 -26.74
N VAL A 354 6.32 17.02 -28.01
CA VAL A 354 5.78 15.94 -28.84
C VAL A 354 6.10 14.58 -28.24
N ALA A 355 7.31 14.36 -27.73
CA ALA A 355 7.69 13.10 -27.09
C ALA A 355 6.90 12.85 -25.79
N ILE A 356 6.67 13.88 -24.97
CA ILE A 356 5.86 13.81 -23.76
C ILE A 356 4.39 13.53 -24.13
N ILE A 357 3.85 14.21 -25.13
CA ILE A 357 2.47 13.99 -25.61
C ILE A 357 2.33 12.57 -26.16
N ALA A 358 3.25 12.10 -26.99
CA ALA A 358 3.22 10.73 -27.52
C ALA A 358 3.33 9.70 -26.39
N TYR A 359 4.23 9.91 -25.43
CA TYR A 359 4.38 9.02 -24.28
C TYR A 359 3.11 9.00 -23.41
N THR A 360 2.53 10.16 -23.10
CA THR A 360 1.31 10.27 -22.29
C THR A 360 0.11 9.65 -23.01
N VAL A 361 -0.05 9.87 -24.33
CA VAL A 361 -1.11 9.23 -25.12
C VAL A 361 -0.96 7.72 -25.13
N VAL A 362 0.25 7.18 -25.35
CA VAL A 362 0.50 5.73 -25.30
C VAL A 362 0.25 5.18 -23.90
N PHE A 363 0.68 5.89 -22.86
CA PHE A 363 0.48 5.51 -21.46
C PHE A 363 -1.01 5.51 -21.10
N ILE A 364 -1.76 6.57 -21.44
CA ILE A 364 -3.21 6.68 -21.19
C ILE A 364 -3.98 5.62 -21.97
N LYS A 365 -3.72 5.42 -23.26
CA LYS A 365 -4.40 4.38 -24.06
C LYS A 365 -4.20 3.00 -23.46
N THR A 366 -3.00 2.72 -22.96
CA THR A 366 -2.70 1.41 -22.37
C THR A 366 -3.20 1.28 -20.93
N LEU A 367 -3.29 2.36 -20.16
CA LEU A 367 -4.03 2.40 -18.89
C LEU A 367 -5.54 2.24 -19.08
N ALA A 368 -6.12 2.87 -20.09
CA ALA A 368 -7.53 2.74 -20.43
C ALA A 368 -7.87 1.29 -20.84
N ALA A 369 -7.03 0.68 -21.68
CA ALA A 369 -7.15 -0.74 -22.01
C ALA A 369 -7.01 -1.64 -20.76
N GLN A 370 -6.13 -1.29 -19.82
CA GLN A 370 -5.98 -2.01 -18.55
C GLN A 370 -7.23 -1.90 -17.67
N ASN A 371 -7.83 -0.71 -17.56
CA ASN A 371 -9.05 -0.51 -16.78
C ASN A 371 -10.25 -1.21 -17.43
N ALA A 372 -10.30 -1.27 -18.76
CA ALA A 372 -11.34 -2.00 -19.49
C ALA A 372 -11.25 -3.52 -19.29
N GLU A 373 -10.04 -4.11 -19.33
CA GLU A 373 -9.84 -5.53 -19.01
C GLU A 373 -10.14 -5.85 -17.54
N ALA A 374 -9.74 -4.97 -16.61
CA ALA A 374 -10.03 -5.15 -15.18
C ALA A 374 -11.53 -5.05 -14.88
N ARG A 375 -12.27 -4.16 -15.57
CA ARG A 375 -13.74 -4.06 -15.46
C ARG A 375 -14.45 -5.28 -16.04
N LYS A 376 -13.96 -5.87 -17.13
CA LYS A 376 -14.53 -7.11 -17.71
C LYS A 376 -14.31 -8.35 -16.84
N LYS A 377 -13.33 -8.33 -15.93
CA LYS A 377 -13.02 -9.43 -15.01
C LYS A 377 -13.63 -9.26 -13.62
N ARG A 378 -14.29 -8.13 -13.32
CA ARG A 378 -15.15 -8.03 -12.14
C ARG A 378 -16.47 -8.75 -12.47
N PRO A 379 -16.87 -9.79 -11.71
CA PRO A 379 -18.18 -10.39 -11.84
C PRO A 379 -19.29 -9.36 -11.56
#